data_AF-A0A0R1KIZ7-F1
#
_entry.id   AF-A0A0R1KIZ7-F1
#
_cell.length_a   1.000
_cell.length_b   1.000
_cell.length_c   1.000
_cell.angle_alpha   90.00
_cell.angle_beta   90.00
_cell.angle_gamma   90.00
#
_symmetry.space_group_name_H-M   'P 1'
#
loop_
_entity.id
_entity.type
_entity.pdbx_description
1 polymer ?
#
loop_
_entity_poly.entity_id
_entity_poly.type
_entity_poly.pdbx_seq_one_letter_code
_entity_poly.pdbx_strand_id
1 'polypeptide(L)'
;MTLYKYFPSKIELAREVTIKMIIDGYAGYDQKLNQPNMNFKQKIENILDFGSTEVNTVNQDFMNFMIDEFQAANGDDRVMRIYNEGKDGFWSKILKQGRAEGMISDDIQDGVVMMYVDMIISYFTNPATAQKTKNIVTQKYSNGLARVFFYGIMGK
;
A
#
# COMPACT_ATOMS: atom_id res chain seq x y z
N MET A 1 5.76 -21.28 28.04
CA MET A 1 6.00 -19.86 27.70
C MET A 1 7.01 -19.80 26.57
N THR A 2 6.56 -19.87 25.31
CA THR A 2 7.43 -20.07 24.12
C THR A 2 7.49 -18.84 23.21
N LEU A 3 6.45 -18.00 23.18
CA LEU A 3 6.39 -16.81 22.32
C LEU A 3 7.40 -15.72 22.74
N TYR A 4 7.54 -15.47 24.06
CA TYR A 4 8.45 -14.46 24.60
C TYR A 4 9.93 -14.78 24.42
N LYS A 5 10.26 -16.00 23.99
CA LYS A 5 11.61 -16.37 23.56
C LYS A 5 11.99 -15.69 22.25
N TYR A 6 11.01 -15.43 21.38
CA TYR A 6 11.21 -14.89 20.04
C TYR A 6 10.79 -13.42 19.93
N PHE A 7 9.77 -13.02 20.68
CA PHE A 7 9.25 -11.65 20.66
C PHE A 7 9.15 -11.07 22.07
N PRO A 8 9.82 -9.95 22.37
CA PRO A 8 9.76 -9.28 23.67
C PRO A 8 8.35 -8.93 24.14
N SER A 9 7.41 -8.68 23.23
CA SER A 9 6.02 -8.34 23.55
C SER A 9 5.06 -8.74 22.43
N LYS A 10 3.75 -8.71 22.73
CA LYS A 10 2.70 -8.85 21.70
C LYS A 10 2.73 -7.71 20.68
N ILE A 11 3.11 -6.50 21.11
CA ILE A 11 3.28 -5.33 20.23
C ILE A 11 4.40 -5.60 19.23
N GLU A 12 5.53 -6.14 19.69
CA GLU A 12 6.65 -6.45 18.81
C GLU A 12 6.30 -7.55 17.81
N LEU A 13 5.61 -8.61 18.24
CA LEU A 13 5.09 -9.62 17.31
C LEU A 13 4.16 -9.01 16.26
N ALA A 14 3.19 -8.21 16.70
CA ALA A 14 2.20 -7.59 15.81
C ALA A 14 2.87 -6.67 14.78
N ARG A 15 3.88 -5.90 15.20
CA ARG A 15 4.73 -5.08 14.33
C ARG A 15 5.46 -5.90 13.28
N GLU A 16 6.13 -6.97 13.69
CA GLU A 16 6.86 -7.84 12.76
C GLU A 16 5.92 -8.53 11.76
N VAL A 17 4.69 -8.84 12.16
CA VAL A 17 3.64 -9.30 11.24
C VAL A 17 3.26 -8.19 10.24
N THR A 18 3.06 -6.95 10.70
CA THR A 18 2.77 -5.81 9.80
C THR A 18 3.91 -5.56 8.81
N ILE A 19 5.16 -5.59 9.27
CA ILE A 19 6.35 -5.46 8.43
C ILE A 19 6.38 -6.56 7.37
N LYS A 20 6.14 -7.82 7.78
CA LYS A 20 6.08 -8.95 6.86
C LYS A 20 4.99 -8.77 5.80
N MET A 21 3.79 -8.31 6.19
CA MET A 21 2.70 -8.04 5.26
C MET A 21 3.07 -6.97 4.21
N ILE A 22 3.81 -5.93 4.60
CA ILE A 22 4.30 -4.90 3.68
C ILE A 22 5.29 -5.50 2.68
N ILE A 23 6.28 -6.27 3.16
CA ILE A 23 7.31 -6.90 2.32
C ILE A 23 6.67 -7.89 1.34
N ASP A 24 5.82 -8.78 1.85
CA ASP A 24 5.11 -9.77 1.03
C ASP A 24 4.17 -9.09 0.03
N GLY A 25 3.52 -7.99 0.43
CA GLY A 25 2.67 -7.18 -0.44
C GLY A 25 3.43 -6.61 -1.63
N TYR A 26 4.58 -5.96 -1.40
CA TYR A 26 5.43 -5.46 -2.50
C TYR A 26 5.96 -6.57 -3.39
N ALA A 27 6.38 -7.70 -2.83
CA ALA A 27 6.82 -8.86 -3.62
C ALA A 27 5.67 -9.43 -4.48
N GLY A 28 4.45 -9.48 -3.93
CA GLY A 28 3.24 -9.87 -4.65
C GLY A 28 2.92 -8.92 -5.80
N TYR A 29 2.97 -7.61 -5.57
CA TYR A 29 2.77 -6.60 -6.62
C TYR A 29 3.79 -6.72 -7.74
N ASP A 30 5.07 -6.91 -7.42
CA ASP A 30 6.12 -7.16 -8.40
C ASP A 30 5.82 -8.41 -9.25
N GLN A 31 5.36 -9.50 -8.63
CA GLN A 31 4.98 -10.71 -9.35
C GLN A 31 3.80 -10.45 -10.32
N LYS A 32 2.83 -9.62 -9.94
CA LYS A 32 1.69 -9.27 -10.79
C LYS A 32 2.09 -8.33 -11.94
N LEU A 33 2.99 -7.38 -11.70
CA LEU A 33 3.47 -6.45 -12.73
C LEU A 33 4.34 -7.14 -13.80
N ASN A 34 5.01 -8.23 -13.42
CA ASN A 34 5.87 -9.01 -14.30
C ASN A 34 5.13 -10.14 -15.06
N GLN A 35 3.79 -10.20 -15.01
CA GLN A 35 3.03 -11.20 -15.77
C GLN A 35 3.16 -10.97 -17.28
N PRO A 36 3.77 -11.90 -18.04
CA PRO A 36 4.11 -11.66 -19.44
C PRO A 36 2.90 -11.66 -20.39
N ASN A 37 1.80 -12.29 -19.98
CA ASN A 37 0.60 -12.49 -20.82
C ASN A 37 -0.51 -11.47 -20.52
N MET A 38 -0.18 -10.36 -19.85
CA MET A 38 -1.13 -9.31 -19.48
C MET A 38 -0.63 -7.96 -20.00
N ASN A 39 -1.54 -7.14 -20.54
CA ASN A 39 -1.25 -5.73 -20.80
C ASN A 39 -1.23 -4.94 -19.49
N PHE A 40 -0.70 -3.72 -19.50
CA PHE A 40 -0.61 -2.86 -18.32
C PHE A 40 -1.93 -2.72 -17.57
N LYS A 41 -3.05 -2.45 -18.28
CA LYS A 41 -4.37 -2.30 -17.64
C LYS A 41 -4.79 -3.58 -16.90
N GLN A 42 -4.58 -4.75 -17.49
CA GLN A 42 -4.85 -6.04 -16.85
C GLN A 42 -3.94 -6.28 -15.63
N LYS A 43 -2.67 -5.88 -15.70
CA LYS A 43 -1.74 -5.96 -14.56
C LYS A 43 -2.20 -5.07 -13.41
N ILE A 44 -2.62 -3.84 -13.70
CA ILE A 44 -3.15 -2.91 -12.69
C ILE A 44 -4.41 -3.47 -12.04
N GLU A 45 -5.41 -3.93 -12.80
CA GLU A 45 -6.61 -4.55 -12.19
C GLU A 45 -6.24 -5.76 -11.32
N ASN A 46 -5.28 -6.59 -11.75
CA ASN A 46 -4.80 -7.73 -10.96
C ASN A 46 -4.11 -7.30 -9.66
N ILE A 47 -3.34 -6.21 -9.68
CA ILE A 47 -2.74 -5.59 -8.49
C ILE A 47 -3.83 -5.08 -7.54
N LEU A 48 -4.86 -4.42 -8.06
CA LEU A 48 -5.98 -3.90 -7.26
C LEU A 48 -6.76 -5.05 -6.60
N ASP A 49 -7.04 -6.12 -7.33
CA ASP A 49 -7.72 -7.30 -6.81
C ASP A 49 -6.90 -8.03 -5.74
N PHE A 50 -5.58 -8.12 -5.93
CA PHE A 50 -4.67 -8.72 -4.93
C PHE A 50 -4.62 -7.91 -3.63
N GLY A 51 -4.46 -6.59 -3.70
CA GLY A 51 -4.47 -5.75 -2.49
C GLY A 51 -5.81 -5.81 -1.75
N SER A 52 -6.89 -6.05 -2.50
CA SER A 52 -8.24 -6.22 -2.00
C SER A 52 -8.47 -7.47 -1.15
N THR A 53 -7.94 -8.62 -1.60
CA THR A 53 -8.11 -9.88 -0.88
C THR A 53 -7.40 -9.89 0.47
N GLU A 54 -6.26 -9.20 0.56
CA GLU A 54 -5.49 -9.07 1.80
C GLU A 54 -6.24 -8.25 2.87
N VAL A 55 -7.03 -7.24 2.48
CA VAL A 55 -7.80 -6.42 3.44
C VAL A 55 -8.92 -7.22 4.12
N ASN A 56 -9.48 -8.23 3.44
CA ASN A 56 -10.61 -9.01 3.97
C ASN A 56 -10.22 -10.05 5.03
N THR A 57 -8.93 -10.39 5.14
CA THR A 57 -8.45 -11.38 6.11
C THR A 57 -8.09 -10.76 7.46
N VAL A 58 -8.05 -9.42 7.53
CA VAL A 58 -7.62 -8.68 8.70
C VAL A 58 -8.83 -8.22 9.52
N ASN A 59 -8.84 -8.53 10.81
CA ASN A 59 -9.87 -8.04 11.73
C ASN A 59 -9.67 -6.54 12.06
N GLN A 60 -10.73 -5.89 12.50
CA GLN A 60 -10.74 -4.44 12.73
C GLN A 60 -9.74 -3.99 13.81
N ASP A 61 -9.49 -4.79 14.84
CA ASP A 61 -8.55 -4.45 15.90
C ASP A 61 -7.10 -4.44 15.37
N PHE A 62 -6.76 -5.41 14.52
CA PHE A 62 -5.46 -5.44 13.87
C PHE A 62 -5.32 -4.34 12.82
N MET A 63 -6.39 -3.99 12.09
CA MET A 63 -6.40 -2.80 11.22
C MET A 63 -6.08 -1.53 12.00
N ASN A 64 -6.70 -1.34 13.17
CA ASN A 64 -6.44 -0.18 14.03
C ASN A 64 -4.98 -0.17 14.51
N PHE A 65 -4.46 -1.32 14.94
CA PHE A 65 -3.06 -1.46 15.33
C PHE A 65 -2.11 -1.08 14.19
N MET A 66 -2.36 -1.55 12.96
CA MET A 66 -1.53 -1.19 11.81
C MET A 66 -1.53 0.33 11.56
N ILE A 67 -2.68 1.00 11.64
CA ILE A 67 -2.76 2.46 11.48
C ILE A 67 -1.92 3.17 12.56
N ASP A 68 -1.99 2.70 13.81
CA ASP A 68 -1.21 3.24 14.92
C ASP A 68 0.31 3.00 14.71
N GLU A 69 0.71 1.87 14.12
CA GLU A 69 2.10 1.60 13.72
C GLU A 69 2.58 2.52 12.58
N PHE A 70 1.74 2.79 11.57
CA PHE A 70 2.03 3.76 10.52
C PHE A 70 2.19 5.20 11.06
N GLN A 71 1.65 5.47 12.25
CA GLN A 71 1.77 6.74 12.97
C GLN A 71 2.95 6.77 13.95
N ALA A 72 3.69 5.67 14.09
CA ALA A 72 4.65 5.46 15.17
C ALA A 72 4.04 5.68 16.58
N ALA A 73 2.73 5.52 16.75
CA ALA A 73 2.02 5.76 18.01
C ALA A 73 2.44 4.77 19.11
N ASN A 74 2.97 3.61 18.73
CA ASN A 74 3.54 2.61 19.64
C ASN A 74 5.06 2.77 19.84
N GLY A 75 5.63 3.94 19.52
CA GLY A 75 7.01 4.32 19.81
C GLY A 75 8.07 3.77 18.86
N ASP A 76 7.68 3.34 17.66
CA ASP A 76 8.57 2.74 16.65
C ASP A 76 8.14 3.15 15.23
N ASP A 77 9.08 3.52 14.38
CA ASP A 77 8.84 4.01 13.02
C ASP A 77 9.15 2.98 11.92
N ARG A 78 9.58 1.76 12.28
CA ARG A 78 9.99 0.71 11.34
C ARG A 78 8.95 0.43 10.27
N VAL A 79 7.68 0.38 10.65
CA VAL A 79 6.57 0.10 9.73
C VAL A 79 6.51 1.14 8.62
N MET A 80 6.49 2.43 8.96
CA MET A 80 6.45 3.51 7.97
C MET A 80 7.75 3.59 7.16
N ARG A 81 8.90 3.34 7.80
CA ARG A 81 10.20 3.32 7.10
C ARG A 81 10.25 2.23 6.03
N ILE A 82 9.94 0.99 6.39
CA ILE A 82 9.95 -0.15 5.45
C ILE A 82 8.89 0.05 4.35
N TYR A 83 7.73 0.59 4.69
CA TYR A 83 6.73 0.95 3.69
C TYR A 83 7.29 1.93 2.64
N ASN A 84 7.97 2.99 3.09
CA ASN A 84 8.56 4.00 2.20
C ASN A 84 9.72 3.43 1.38
N GLU A 85 10.55 2.55 1.94
CA GLU A 85 11.65 1.89 1.22
C GLU A 85 11.15 1.09 0.01
N GLY A 86 10.01 0.40 0.13
CA GLY A 86 9.39 -0.33 -0.98
C GLY A 86 8.62 0.56 -1.97
N LYS A 87 8.05 1.67 -1.47
CA LYS A 87 7.14 2.56 -2.21
C LYS A 87 7.78 3.10 -3.49
N ASP A 88 8.98 3.65 -3.40
CA ASP A 88 9.62 4.33 -4.52
C ASP A 88 9.96 3.34 -5.65
N GLY A 89 10.46 2.15 -5.27
CA GLY A 89 10.75 1.08 -6.23
C GLY A 89 9.51 0.56 -6.94
N PHE A 90 8.41 0.37 -6.19
CA PHE A 90 7.13 -0.06 -6.76
C PHE A 90 6.57 0.96 -7.76
N TRP A 91 6.47 2.24 -7.37
CA TRP A 91 5.91 3.27 -8.24
C TRP A 91 6.80 3.57 -9.44
N SER A 92 8.13 3.54 -9.28
CA SER A 92 9.06 3.68 -10.40
C SER A 92 8.81 2.63 -11.50
N LYS A 93 8.56 1.37 -11.11
CA LYS A 93 8.24 0.28 -12.06
C LYS A 93 6.90 0.49 -12.75
N ILE A 94 5.85 0.87 -12.00
CA ILE A 94 4.53 1.15 -12.57
C ILE A 94 4.61 2.30 -13.58
N LEU A 95 5.25 3.41 -13.23
CA LEU A 95 5.36 4.57 -14.11
C LEU A 95 6.16 4.26 -15.37
N LYS A 96 7.31 3.59 -15.22
CA LYS A 96 8.15 3.20 -16.36
C LYS A 96 7.41 2.26 -17.31
N GLN A 97 6.72 1.24 -16.79
CA GLN A 97 5.97 0.31 -17.64
C GLN A 97 4.75 0.99 -18.28
N GLY A 98 4.00 1.79 -17.51
CA GLY A 98 2.83 2.50 -18.02
C GLY A 98 3.16 3.45 -19.16
N ARG A 99 4.28 4.18 -19.07
CA ARG A 99 4.80 5.03 -20.17
C ARG A 99 5.23 4.21 -21.37
N ALA A 100 6.01 3.15 -21.15
CA ALA A 100 6.50 2.28 -22.23
C ALA A 100 5.35 1.61 -23.00
N GLU A 101 4.23 1.33 -22.34
CA GLU A 101 3.02 0.78 -22.95
C GLU A 101 2.03 1.87 -23.44
N GLY A 102 2.40 3.16 -23.37
CA GLY A 102 1.58 4.29 -23.84
C GLY A 102 0.34 4.58 -22.99
N MET A 103 0.27 4.01 -21.78
CA MET A 103 -0.87 4.09 -20.86
C MET A 103 -0.75 5.23 -19.85
N ILE A 104 0.42 5.84 -19.67
CA ILE A 104 0.61 7.00 -18.80
C ILE A 104 1.27 8.10 -19.63
N SER A 105 0.67 9.29 -19.65
CA SER A 105 1.18 10.43 -20.43
C SER A 105 2.52 10.94 -19.90
N ASP A 106 3.46 11.22 -20.80
CA ASP A 106 4.74 11.88 -20.54
C ASP A 106 4.61 13.31 -19.98
N ASP A 107 3.44 13.93 -20.14
CA ASP A 107 3.15 15.25 -19.55
C ASP A 107 2.97 15.20 -18.03
N ILE A 108 2.66 14.03 -17.46
CA ILE A 108 2.52 13.83 -16.02
C ILE A 108 3.90 13.47 -15.46
N GLN A 109 4.57 14.37 -14.74
CA GLN A 109 5.89 14.07 -14.17
C GLN A 109 5.81 13.05 -13.03
N ASP A 110 6.83 12.21 -12.88
CA ASP A 110 6.87 11.18 -11.83
C ASP A 110 6.72 11.79 -10.42
N GLY A 111 7.34 12.94 -10.17
CA GLY A 111 7.20 13.66 -8.90
C GLY A 111 5.78 14.13 -8.59
N VAL A 112 4.95 14.41 -9.60
CA VAL A 112 3.54 14.76 -9.41
C VAL A 112 2.75 13.53 -8.98
N VAL A 113 3.03 12.36 -9.57
CA VAL A 113 2.40 11.10 -9.16
C VAL A 113 2.79 10.75 -7.73
N MET A 114 4.08 10.84 -7.40
CA MET A 114 4.58 10.56 -6.05
C MET A 114 4.00 11.52 -5.01
N MET A 115 3.87 12.81 -5.32
CA MET A 115 3.19 13.77 -4.45
C MET A 115 1.75 13.35 -4.17
N TYR A 116 1.01 12.88 -5.18
CA TYR A 116 -0.36 12.44 -5.00
C TYR A 116 -0.46 11.15 -4.16
N VAL A 117 0.45 10.21 -4.37
CA VAL A 117 0.61 9.01 -3.53
C VAL A 117 0.85 9.40 -2.07
N ASP A 118 1.77 10.33 -1.82
CA ASP A 118 2.10 10.81 -0.47
C ASP A 118 0.91 11.51 0.19
N MET A 119 0.14 12.31 -0.56
CA MET A 119 -1.09 12.93 -0.06
C MET A 119 -2.13 11.90 0.38
N ILE A 120 -2.34 10.84 -0.42
CA ILE A 120 -3.29 9.78 -0.08
C ILE A 120 -2.84 9.05 1.19
N ILE A 121 -1.57 8.62 1.25
CA ILE A 121 -1.02 7.93 2.44
C ILE A 121 -1.15 8.83 3.67
N SER A 122 -0.72 10.09 3.55
CA SER A 122 -0.77 11.07 4.64
C SER A 122 -2.19 11.31 5.15
N TYR A 123 -3.20 11.26 4.28
CA TYR A 123 -4.60 11.38 4.71
C TYR A 123 -5.03 10.22 5.62
N PHE A 124 -4.58 9.00 5.35
CA PHE A 124 -4.90 7.82 6.18
C PHE A 124 -4.03 7.70 7.42
N THR A 125 -2.81 8.22 7.39
CA THR A 125 -1.87 8.09 8.51
C THR A 125 -1.83 9.33 9.40
N ASN A 126 -2.25 10.51 8.97
CA ASN A 126 -2.25 11.69 9.86
C ASN A 126 -3.28 11.51 11.00
N PRO A 127 -2.91 11.66 12.28
CA PRO A 127 -3.82 11.47 13.41
C PRO A 127 -5.14 12.28 13.31
N ALA A 128 -5.10 13.49 12.76
CA ALA A 128 -6.26 14.37 12.63
C ALA A 128 -7.30 13.88 11.61
N THR A 129 -6.88 13.09 10.62
CA THR A 129 -7.74 12.57 9.54
C THR A 129 -7.97 11.06 9.65
N ALA A 130 -6.98 10.31 10.13
CA ALA A 130 -7.05 8.86 10.32
C ALA A 130 -8.25 8.42 11.15
N GLN A 131 -8.58 9.16 12.22
CA GLN A 131 -9.74 8.86 13.06
C GLN A 131 -11.06 8.91 12.30
N LYS A 132 -11.17 9.78 11.28
CA LYS A 132 -12.35 9.87 10.41
C LYS A 132 -12.45 8.68 9.46
N THR A 133 -11.30 8.08 9.13
CA THR A 133 -11.21 6.99 8.16
C THR A 133 -11.20 5.60 8.78
N LYS A 134 -10.84 5.44 10.07
CA LYS A 134 -10.65 4.14 10.74
C LYS A 134 -11.79 3.14 10.50
N ASN A 135 -13.05 3.60 10.45
CA ASN A 135 -14.22 2.74 10.29
C ASN A 135 -14.76 2.64 8.84
N ILE A 136 -14.17 3.36 7.88
CA ILE A 136 -14.66 3.40 6.49
C ILE A 136 -13.68 2.77 5.49
N VAL A 137 -12.43 2.50 5.90
CA VAL A 137 -11.46 1.77 5.06
C VAL A 137 -11.90 0.31 4.96
N THR A 138 -12.73 0.06 3.98
CA THR A 138 -13.15 -1.27 3.52
C THR A 138 -12.45 -1.59 2.21
N GLN A 139 -12.46 -2.86 1.81
CA GLN A 139 -12.01 -3.30 0.49
C GLN A 139 -12.61 -2.45 -0.65
N LYS A 140 -13.93 -2.20 -0.61
CA LYS A 140 -14.62 -1.41 -1.63
C LYS A 140 -14.12 0.04 -1.67
N TYR A 141 -13.82 0.60 -0.49
CA TYR A 141 -13.32 1.96 -0.36
C TYR A 141 -11.88 2.09 -0.88
N SER A 142 -10.98 1.19 -0.50
CA SER A 142 -9.58 1.19 -0.98
C SER A 142 -9.50 0.98 -2.50
N ASN A 143 -10.28 0.04 -3.06
CA ASN A 143 -10.36 -0.15 -4.50
C ASN A 143 -10.93 1.06 -5.24
N GLY A 144 -11.95 1.70 -4.66
CA GLY A 144 -12.55 2.90 -5.24
C GLY A 144 -11.53 4.02 -5.39
N LEU A 145 -10.74 4.27 -4.34
CA LEU A 145 -9.68 5.28 -4.36
C LEU A 145 -8.58 4.92 -5.36
N ALA A 146 -8.13 3.67 -5.36
CA ALA A 146 -7.10 3.23 -6.29
C ALA A 146 -7.56 3.32 -7.75
N ARG A 147 -8.82 3.00 -8.05
CA ARG A 147 -9.40 3.20 -9.39
C ARG A 147 -9.47 4.65 -9.79
N VAL A 148 -9.91 5.55 -8.91
CA VAL A 148 -9.90 7.00 -9.18
C VAL A 148 -8.49 7.49 -9.49
N PHE A 149 -7.50 7.04 -8.70
CA PHE A 149 -6.10 7.36 -8.93
C PHE A 149 -5.60 6.86 -10.28
N PHE A 150 -5.76 5.57 -10.58
CA PHE A 150 -5.26 4.97 -11.83
C PHE A 150 -5.98 5.51 -13.06
N TYR A 151 -7.30 5.73 -13.00
CA TYR A 151 -8.03 6.38 -14.09
C TYR A 151 -7.56 7.81 -14.34
N GLY A 152 -7.17 8.53 -13.29
CA GLY A 152 -6.59 9.87 -13.39
C GLY A 152 -5.26 9.87 -14.12
N ILE A 153 -4.32 8.99 -13.73
CA ILE A 153 -2.97 8.97 -14.32
C ILE A 153 -2.91 8.26 -15.68
N MET A 154 -3.82 7.33 -15.96
CA MET A 154 -3.84 6.61 -17.23
C MET A 154 -4.53 7.37 -18.36
N GLY A 155 -5.28 8.43 -18.04
CA GLY A 155 -5.89 9.29 -19.05
C GLY A 155 -6.79 8.55 -20.05
N LYS A 156 -7.94 8.04 -19.61
CA LYS A 156 -8.94 7.27 -20.40
C LYS A 156 -8.40 6.04 -21.14
#